data_AF-A0A9E4SWY6-F1
#
_entry.id   AF-A0A9E4SWY6-F1
#
_cell.length_a   1.000
_cell.length_b   1.000
_cell.length_c   1.000
_cell.angle_alpha   90.00
_cell.angle_beta   90.00
_cell.angle_gamma   90.00
#
_symmetry.space_group_name_H-M   'P 1'
#
loop_
_entity.id
_entity.type
_entity.pdbx_description
1 polymer ?
#
loop_
_entity_poly.entity_id
_entity_poly.type
_entity_poly.pdbx_seq_one_letter_code
_entity_poly.pdbx_strand_id
1 'polypeptide(L)'
;GGSAFGLDAAAGVMRWLEEHGHGFPVRSGVVPIVSAAALFDLALGSSDSRPDAAAGYAACEAATAGPVAEGTVGAGTGATVGKALDMQHAVQGGIGTAVERTASGVALAALMAVNAWGEVVDPDTARVVAGPRAEERGFTDTIETVRARPPLSPYASENSTLGVIATDAALTKEDCARLAAMAHAGMARAIRPVNTPVDGDIIFALATGASAAETDLVQLGTLAARAVERAVVRAVQTATGLAGVPSASEWPSA
;
A
#
# COMPACT_ATOMS: atom_id res chain seq x y z
N GLY A 1 6.21 -7.65 2.59
CA GLY A 1 7.56 -7.33 3.07
C GLY A 1 8.58 -8.25 2.45
N GLY A 2 9.82 -8.17 2.93
CA GLY A 2 10.94 -9.02 2.53
C GLY A 2 11.67 -8.59 1.26
N SER A 3 11.33 -7.45 0.65
CA SER A 3 11.81 -7.07 -0.68
C SER A 3 11.63 -8.23 -1.67
N ALA A 4 12.54 -8.42 -2.64
CA ALA A 4 12.46 -9.49 -3.63
C ALA A 4 12.37 -10.89 -3.03
N PHE A 5 12.93 -11.14 -1.83
CA PHE A 5 12.81 -12.44 -1.15
C PHE A 5 11.37 -12.77 -0.79
N GLY A 6 10.57 -11.76 -0.41
CA GLY A 6 9.18 -11.93 -0.02
C GLY A 6 8.26 -12.37 -1.16
N LEU A 7 8.73 -12.33 -2.42
CA LEU A 7 7.99 -12.89 -3.56
C LEU A 7 7.80 -14.42 -3.43
N ASP A 8 8.60 -15.10 -2.60
CA ASP A 8 8.39 -16.52 -2.27
C ASP A 8 7.00 -16.79 -1.64
N ALA A 9 6.42 -15.79 -0.95
CA ALA A 9 5.06 -15.90 -0.43
C ALA A 9 4.01 -16.20 -1.52
N ALA A 10 4.24 -15.76 -2.77
CA ALA A 10 3.33 -16.04 -3.88
C ALA A 10 3.23 -17.55 -4.18
N ALA A 11 4.28 -18.33 -3.93
CA ALA A 11 4.23 -19.79 -4.10
C ALA A 11 3.24 -20.44 -3.12
N GLY A 12 3.15 -19.92 -1.89
CA GLY A 12 2.14 -20.30 -0.91
C GLY A 12 0.72 -20.03 -1.37
N VAL A 13 0.50 -18.83 -1.90
CA VAL A 13 -0.80 -18.41 -2.46
C VAL A 13 -1.20 -19.29 -3.65
N MET A 14 -0.26 -19.57 -4.56
CA MET A 14 -0.50 -20.47 -5.69
C MET A 14 -0.91 -21.86 -5.21
N ARG A 15 -0.20 -22.44 -4.24
CA ARG A 15 -0.54 -23.75 -3.67
C ARG A 15 -1.94 -23.74 -3.06
N TRP A 16 -2.27 -22.74 -2.25
CA TRP A 16 -3.60 -22.62 -1.64
C TRP A 16 -4.71 -22.55 -2.70
N LEU A 17 -4.52 -21.72 -3.73
CA LEU A 17 -5.51 -21.56 -4.81
C LEU A 17 -5.70 -22.85 -5.63
N GLU A 18 -4.60 -23.57 -5.93
CA GLU A 18 -4.66 -24.85 -6.64
C GLU A 18 -5.46 -25.90 -5.85
N GLU A 19 -5.16 -26.05 -4.55
CA GLU A 19 -5.85 -26.99 -3.65
C GLU A 19 -7.36 -26.72 -3.55
N HIS A 20 -7.78 -25.46 -3.72
CA HIS A 20 -9.18 -25.03 -3.68
C HIS A 20 -9.83 -24.91 -5.07
N GLY A 21 -9.13 -25.33 -6.14
CA GLY A 21 -9.68 -25.31 -7.50
C GLY A 21 -9.87 -23.91 -8.09
N HIS A 22 -9.12 -22.93 -7.62
CA HIS A 22 -9.15 -21.55 -8.12
C HIS A 22 -8.00 -21.28 -9.08
N GLY A 23 -8.30 -21.15 -10.37
CA GLY A 23 -7.29 -20.77 -11.37
C GLY A 23 -7.79 -20.92 -12.79
N PHE A 24 -6.88 -20.70 -13.74
CA PHE A 24 -7.18 -20.90 -15.15
C PHE A 24 -7.37 -22.41 -15.42
N PRO A 25 -8.53 -22.84 -15.96
CA PRO A 25 -8.80 -24.26 -16.16
C PRO A 25 -7.90 -24.84 -17.26
N VAL A 26 -7.25 -25.96 -16.94
CA VAL A 26 -6.44 -26.76 -17.87
C VAL A 26 -6.89 -28.22 -17.81
N ARG A 27 -6.40 -29.06 -18.73
CA ARG A 27 -6.79 -30.49 -18.76
C ARG A 27 -6.50 -31.25 -17.46
N SER A 28 -5.50 -30.81 -16.70
CA SER A 28 -5.01 -31.46 -15.48
C SER A 28 -5.49 -30.81 -14.18
N GLY A 29 -6.40 -29.83 -14.22
CA GLY A 29 -6.85 -29.09 -13.04
C GLY A 29 -6.92 -27.59 -13.31
N VAL A 30 -6.35 -26.78 -12.42
CA VAL A 30 -6.28 -25.33 -12.56
C VAL A 30 -4.84 -24.83 -12.47
N VAL A 31 -4.55 -23.72 -13.14
CA VAL A 31 -3.29 -22.98 -13.00
C VAL A 31 -3.60 -21.61 -12.40
N PRO A 32 -3.33 -21.38 -11.11
CA PRO A 32 -3.51 -20.07 -10.49
C PRO A 32 -2.61 -19.00 -11.15
N ILE A 33 -3.17 -17.81 -11.37
CA ILE A 33 -2.41 -16.64 -11.84
C ILE A 33 -2.32 -15.67 -10.67
N VAL A 34 -1.14 -15.60 -10.04
CA VAL A 34 -0.89 -14.79 -8.85
C VAL A 34 0.04 -13.64 -9.21
N SER A 35 -0.50 -12.42 -9.22
CA SER A 35 0.31 -11.20 -9.30
C SER A 35 0.78 -10.81 -7.90
N ALA A 36 2.06 -10.51 -7.76
CA ALA A 36 2.67 -10.13 -6.49
C ALA A 36 3.56 -8.90 -6.65
N ALA A 37 3.63 -8.10 -5.59
CA ALA A 37 4.60 -7.02 -5.42
C ALA A 37 5.12 -7.10 -3.98
N ALA A 38 6.33 -6.59 -3.76
CA ALA A 38 6.96 -6.63 -2.45
C ALA A 38 7.55 -5.26 -2.09
N LEU A 39 7.41 -4.90 -0.82
CA LEU A 39 8.03 -3.71 -0.23
C LEU A 39 9.28 -4.13 0.56
N PHE A 40 10.23 -3.20 0.65
CA PHE A 40 11.46 -3.37 1.42
C PHE A 40 11.23 -2.96 2.88
N ASP A 41 11.38 -3.91 3.79
CA ASP A 41 11.29 -3.72 5.24
C ASP A 41 12.46 -4.39 5.99
N LEU A 42 13.50 -4.81 5.27
CA LEU A 42 14.65 -5.54 5.83
C LEU A 42 15.47 -4.71 6.82
N ALA A 43 15.30 -3.38 6.80
CA ALA A 43 15.90 -2.45 7.74
C ALA A 43 15.17 -2.37 9.09
N LEU A 44 14.00 -3.01 9.23
CA LEU A 44 13.24 -3.06 10.47
C LEU A 44 13.35 -4.44 11.13
N GLY A 45 13.76 -4.48 12.40
CA GLY A 45 13.90 -5.74 13.13
C GLY A 45 15.08 -6.58 12.61
N SER A 46 14.79 -7.71 11.98
CA SER A 46 15.82 -8.64 11.47
C SER A 46 15.66 -8.85 9.96
N SER A 47 16.74 -8.61 9.22
CA SER A 47 16.78 -8.85 7.76
C SER A 47 16.61 -10.31 7.37
N ASP A 48 16.70 -11.26 8.31
CA ASP A 48 16.47 -12.69 8.07
C ASP A 48 15.02 -13.13 8.32
N SER A 49 14.20 -12.24 8.90
CA SER A 49 12.77 -12.48 9.11
C SER A 49 11.97 -11.97 7.92
N ARG A 50 11.74 -12.83 6.92
CA ARG A 50 11.11 -12.48 5.64
C ARG A 50 9.91 -13.40 5.39
N PRO A 51 8.83 -12.93 4.72
CA PRO A 51 7.73 -13.80 4.32
C PRO A 51 8.19 -14.90 3.36
N ASP A 52 7.75 -16.12 3.59
CA ASP A 52 8.00 -17.31 2.77
C ASP A 52 6.68 -17.88 2.22
N ALA A 53 6.76 -19.01 1.50
CA ALA A 53 5.59 -19.72 1.02
C ALA A 53 4.60 -20.17 2.14
N ALA A 54 5.05 -20.38 3.38
CA ALA A 54 4.13 -20.70 4.47
C ALA A 54 3.33 -19.46 4.91
N ALA A 55 3.99 -18.30 5.01
CA ALA A 55 3.34 -17.04 5.31
C ALA A 55 2.30 -16.65 4.24
N GLY A 56 2.60 -16.87 2.95
CA GLY A 56 1.65 -16.63 1.87
C GLY A 56 0.41 -17.53 1.90
N TYR A 57 0.59 -18.81 2.23
CA TYR A 57 -0.51 -19.75 2.40
C TYR A 57 -1.39 -19.37 3.60
N ALA A 58 -0.78 -19.06 4.75
CA ALA A 58 -1.49 -18.64 5.96
C ALA A 58 -2.27 -17.33 5.73
N ALA A 59 -1.76 -16.41 4.91
CA ALA A 59 -2.48 -15.21 4.54
C ALA A 59 -3.77 -15.51 3.73
N CYS A 60 -3.76 -16.55 2.88
CA CYS A 60 -4.97 -17.02 2.21
C CYS A 60 -5.98 -17.63 3.19
N GLU A 61 -5.52 -18.46 4.14
CA GLU A 61 -6.39 -19.03 5.18
C GLU A 61 -7.01 -17.95 6.09
N ALA A 62 -6.28 -16.88 6.35
CA ALA A 62 -6.74 -15.76 7.17
C ALA A 62 -7.64 -14.77 6.41
N ALA A 63 -7.76 -14.88 5.08
CA ALA A 63 -8.58 -13.96 4.29
C ALA A 63 -10.08 -14.13 4.61
N THR A 64 -10.78 -13.02 4.87
CA THR A 64 -12.23 -13.05 5.19
C THR A 64 -12.99 -11.97 4.42
N ALA A 65 -14.32 -12.10 4.37
CA ALA A 65 -15.22 -11.06 3.87
C ALA A 65 -15.55 -9.98 4.93
N GLY A 66 -14.92 -10.05 6.11
CA GLY A 66 -15.17 -9.14 7.23
C GLY A 66 -14.37 -7.84 7.14
N PRO A 67 -14.36 -7.05 8.22
CA PRO A 67 -13.53 -5.87 8.33
C PRO A 67 -12.05 -6.19 8.11
N VAL A 68 -11.36 -5.34 7.36
CA VAL A 68 -9.92 -5.44 7.13
C VAL A 68 -9.18 -5.00 8.38
N ALA A 69 -8.18 -5.78 8.81
CA ALA A 69 -7.23 -5.35 9.82
C ALA A 69 -6.28 -4.28 9.23
N GLU A 70 -6.16 -3.15 9.92
CA GLU A 70 -5.32 -2.02 9.54
C GLU A 70 -4.15 -1.82 10.52
N GLY A 71 -3.20 -0.96 10.15
CA GLY A 71 -2.01 -0.65 10.94
C GLY A 71 -0.86 -1.63 10.69
N THR A 72 -0.16 -1.98 11.76
CA THR A 72 1.09 -2.77 11.72
C THR A 72 0.82 -4.27 11.59
N VAL A 73 0.20 -4.67 10.48
CA VAL A 73 -0.23 -6.06 10.19
C VAL A 73 0.12 -6.48 8.77
N GLY A 74 0.25 -7.79 8.53
CA GLY A 74 0.50 -8.34 7.19
C GLY A 74 1.70 -7.69 6.49
N ALA A 75 1.52 -7.24 5.25
CA ALA A 75 2.56 -6.53 4.51
C ALA A 75 2.94 -5.17 5.14
N GLY A 76 2.06 -4.56 5.93
CA GLY A 76 2.31 -3.31 6.64
C GLY A 76 3.11 -3.47 7.94
N THR A 77 3.35 -4.70 8.41
CA THR A 77 4.07 -4.96 9.68
C THR A 77 5.44 -4.29 9.71
N GLY A 78 6.19 -4.37 8.62
CA GLY A 78 7.53 -3.79 8.50
C GLY A 78 7.57 -2.41 7.83
N ALA A 79 6.42 -1.83 7.51
CA ALA A 79 6.34 -0.65 6.66
C ALA A 79 6.69 0.63 7.43
N THR A 80 7.43 1.54 6.80
CA THR A 80 7.81 2.84 7.36
C THR A 80 7.66 3.96 6.35
N VAL A 81 7.46 5.18 6.83
CA VAL A 81 7.30 6.39 5.99
C VAL A 81 8.20 7.53 6.46
N GLY A 82 8.37 8.56 5.62
CA GLY A 82 9.13 9.76 5.98
C GLY A 82 10.63 9.53 6.09
N LYS A 83 11.22 8.86 5.10
CA LYS A 83 12.61 8.38 5.10
C LYS A 83 13.59 9.36 4.45
N ALA A 84 13.21 10.64 4.39
CA ALA A 84 13.97 11.64 3.67
C ALA A 84 15.29 12.03 4.33
N LEU A 85 15.33 11.96 5.67
CA LEU A 85 16.54 12.15 6.48
C LEU A 85 17.31 10.83 6.58
N ASP A 86 16.65 9.75 7.03
CA ASP A 86 17.09 8.35 7.01
C ASP A 86 16.03 7.48 7.73
N MET A 87 16.34 6.20 7.95
CA MET A 87 15.50 5.28 8.74
C MET A 87 15.39 5.62 10.23
N GLN A 88 16.37 6.34 10.82
CA GLN A 88 16.30 6.73 12.23
C GLN A 88 15.20 7.77 12.46
N HIS A 89 14.92 8.60 11.45
CA HIS A 89 13.87 9.61 11.49
C HIS A 89 12.52 9.11 10.97
N ALA A 90 12.44 7.88 10.45
CA ALA A 90 11.19 7.34 9.95
C ALA A 90 10.14 7.16 11.07
N VAL A 91 8.88 7.04 10.66
CA VAL A 91 7.77 6.58 11.49
C VAL A 91 7.09 5.36 10.88
N GLN A 92 6.33 4.61 11.68
CA GLN A 92 5.61 3.44 11.21
C GLN A 92 4.59 3.83 10.14
N GLY A 93 4.66 3.08 9.04
CA GLY A 93 3.61 2.97 8.03
C GLY A 93 2.63 1.87 8.43
N GLY A 94 1.96 1.27 7.44
CA GLY A 94 1.05 0.17 7.75
C GLY A 94 0.13 -0.22 6.60
N ILE A 95 -0.91 -0.99 6.94
CA ILE A 95 -2.06 -1.27 6.09
C ILE A 95 -3.15 -0.25 6.37
N GLY A 96 -3.74 0.32 5.33
CA GLY A 96 -4.96 1.11 5.45
C GLY A 96 -5.96 0.76 4.36
N THR A 97 -7.24 0.94 4.64
CA THR A 97 -8.31 0.72 3.67
C THR A 97 -9.36 1.83 3.71
N ALA A 98 -9.97 2.11 2.56
CA ALA A 98 -11.10 3.01 2.48
C ALA A 98 -12.06 2.56 1.39
N VAL A 99 -13.33 2.92 1.54
CA VAL A 99 -14.39 2.66 0.56
C VAL A 99 -15.10 3.95 0.21
N GLU A 100 -15.31 4.13 -1.08
CA GLU A 100 -16.17 5.13 -1.70
C GLU A 100 -17.37 4.46 -2.35
N ARG A 101 -18.48 5.20 -2.48
CA ARG A 101 -19.69 4.73 -3.15
C ARG A 101 -20.21 5.80 -4.10
N THR A 102 -20.61 5.38 -5.29
CA THR A 102 -21.33 6.26 -6.21
C THR A 102 -22.77 6.45 -5.74
N ALA A 103 -23.48 7.44 -6.31
CA ALA A 103 -24.91 7.61 -6.07
C ALA A 103 -25.75 6.40 -6.56
N SER A 104 -25.24 5.66 -7.56
CA SER A 104 -25.85 4.43 -8.06
C SER A 104 -25.54 3.19 -7.21
N GLY A 105 -24.74 3.33 -6.15
CA GLY A 105 -24.43 2.25 -5.21
C GLY A 105 -23.19 1.43 -5.55
N VAL A 106 -22.53 1.69 -6.70
CA VAL A 106 -21.24 1.07 -7.09
C VAL A 106 -20.22 1.35 -5.99
N ALA A 107 -19.58 0.29 -5.52
CA ALA A 107 -18.55 0.36 -4.49
C ALA A 107 -17.16 0.42 -5.13
N LEU A 108 -16.27 1.18 -4.50
CA LEU A 108 -14.87 1.21 -4.83
C LEU A 108 -14.05 1.25 -3.56
N ALA A 109 -13.26 0.21 -3.34
CA ALA A 109 -12.40 0.06 -2.18
C ALA A 109 -10.94 0.22 -2.58
N ALA A 110 -10.13 0.75 -1.67
CA ALA A 110 -8.67 0.73 -1.74
C ALA A 110 -8.11 0.02 -0.51
N LEU A 111 -7.04 -0.77 -0.70
CA LEU A 111 -6.22 -1.38 0.34
C LEU A 111 -4.76 -1.04 0.04
N MET A 112 -4.08 -0.36 0.95
CA MET A 112 -2.74 0.18 0.74
C MET A 112 -1.78 -0.30 1.83
N ALA A 113 -0.62 -0.83 1.43
CA ALA A 113 0.54 -1.05 2.28
C ALA A 113 1.54 0.08 2.04
N VAL A 114 1.75 0.94 3.04
CA VAL A 114 2.43 2.23 2.87
C VAL A 114 3.83 2.18 3.47
N ASN A 115 4.85 1.95 2.64
CA ASN A 115 6.27 2.00 2.99
C ASN A 115 7.00 3.10 2.18
N ALA A 116 6.43 4.30 2.17
CA ALA A 116 6.82 5.40 1.28
C ALA A 116 8.15 6.05 1.67
N TRP A 117 8.93 6.49 0.68
CA TRP A 117 10.08 7.34 0.96
C TRP A 117 9.66 8.73 1.48
N GLY A 118 8.63 9.31 0.87
CA GLY A 118 8.07 10.61 1.23
C GLY A 118 7.28 10.63 2.54
N GLU A 119 6.81 11.82 2.89
CA GLU A 119 5.87 12.03 3.98
C GLU A 119 4.43 11.78 3.53
N VAL A 120 3.56 11.44 4.47
CA VAL A 120 2.11 11.33 4.28
C VAL A 120 1.44 12.63 4.69
N VAL A 121 0.63 13.17 3.79
CA VAL A 121 -0.14 14.40 3.94
C VAL A 121 -1.63 14.06 3.94
N ASP A 122 -2.39 14.62 4.87
CA ASP A 122 -3.84 14.59 4.81
C ASP A 122 -4.32 15.58 3.72
N PRO A 123 -4.93 15.11 2.62
CA PRO A 123 -5.31 15.97 1.50
C PRO A 123 -6.43 16.95 1.85
N ASP A 124 -7.25 16.68 2.88
CA ASP A 124 -8.34 17.57 3.28
C ASP A 124 -7.81 18.76 4.11
N THR A 125 -6.72 18.57 4.85
CA THR A 125 -6.14 19.59 5.74
C THR A 125 -4.81 20.15 5.28
N ALA A 126 -4.20 19.53 4.27
CA ALA A 126 -2.83 19.76 3.78
C ALA A 126 -1.75 19.63 4.87
N ARG A 127 -2.06 18.96 6.00
CA ARG A 127 -1.11 18.75 7.09
C ARG A 127 -0.32 17.47 6.89
N VAL A 128 0.97 17.50 7.19
CA VAL A 128 1.78 16.28 7.31
C VAL A 128 1.28 15.49 8.52
N VAL A 129 0.76 14.29 8.28
CA VAL A 129 0.25 13.39 9.33
C VAL A 129 1.26 12.32 9.73
N ALA A 130 2.24 12.03 8.87
CA ALA A 130 3.38 11.18 9.18
C ALA A 130 4.54 11.57 8.28
N GLY A 131 5.69 11.93 8.82
CA GLY A 131 6.85 12.35 8.02
C GLY A 131 8.16 12.07 8.75
N PRO A 132 9.30 12.55 8.21
CA PRO A 132 10.57 12.48 8.91
C PRO A 132 10.44 13.18 10.26
N ARG A 133 10.71 12.45 11.35
CA ARG A 133 10.65 12.98 12.72
C ARG A 133 11.63 14.13 12.89
N ALA A 134 11.14 15.23 13.46
CA ALA A 134 11.99 16.33 13.92
C ALA A 134 12.60 16.02 15.31
N GLU A 135 13.67 16.73 15.68
CA GLU A 135 14.40 16.53 16.94
C GLU A 135 13.52 16.72 18.20
N GLU A 136 12.68 17.77 18.22
CA GLU A 136 11.91 18.16 19.41
C GLU A 136 10.46 17.65 19.42
N ARG A 137 10.08 16.75 18.49
CA ARG A 137 8.74 16.23 18.15
C ARG A 137 8.10 16.86 16.91
N GLY A 138 7.12 16.16 16.32
CA GLY A 138 6.52 16.53 15.04
C GLY A 138 7.34 16.08 13.83
N PHE A 139 7.06 16.66 12.66
CA PHE A 139 7.63 16.23 11.37
C PHE A 139 8.29 17.40 10.63
N THR A 140 9.36 17.09 9.91
CA THR A 140 10.06 18.01 9.00
C THR A 140 9.48 17.89 7.59
N ASP A 141 9.41 19.01 6.86
CA ASP A 141 8.99 19.01 5.46
C ASP A 141 10.02 18.29 4.58
N THR A 142 9.56 17.25 3.90
CA THR A 142 10.38 16.40 3.04
C THR A 142 10.90 17.14 1.80
N ILE A 143 10.13 18.07 1.23
CA ILE A 143 10.56 18.82 0.04
C ILE A 143 11.73 19.74 0.41
N GLU A 144 11.64 20.45 1.52
CA GLU A 144 12.73 21.33 1.96
C GLU A 144 13.96 20.53 2.39
N THR A 145 13.76 19.33 2.97
CA THR A 145 14.85 18.36 3.20
C THR A 145 15.53 17.96 1.89
N VAL A 146 14.76 17.65 0.84
CA VAL A 146 15.30 17.32 -0.50
C VAL A 146 16.04 18.50 -1.12
N ARG A 147 15.52 19.71 -0.95
CA ARG A 147 16.14 20.93 -1.51
C ARG A 147 17.54 21.16 -0.93
N ALA A 148 17.72 20.87 0.37
CA ALA A 148 18.94 21.18 1.10
C ALA A 148 20.02 20.08 1.04
N ARG A 149 19.68 18.84 0.66
CA ARG A 149 20.59 17.69 0.74
C ARG A 149 21.42 17.47 -0.53
N PRO A 150 22.57 16.77 -0.44
CA PRO A 150 23.30 16.30 -1.61
C PRO A 150 22.54 15.23 -2.41
N PRO A 151 22.95 14.93 -3.66
CA PRO A 151 22.37 13.85 -4.45
C PRO A 151 22.34 12.51 -3.72
N LEU A 152 21.25 11.75 -3.87
CA LEU A 152 21.13 10.41 -3.33
C LEU A 152 22.07 9.41 -4.01
N SER A 153 22.48 8.40 -3.25
CA SER A 153 23.09 7.20 -3.82
C SER A 153 22.10 6.49 -4.76
N PRO A 154 22.53 6.00 -5.93
CA PRO A 154 21.68 5.26 -6.86
C PRO A 154 21.14 3.93 -6.28
N TYR A 155 21.65 3.48 -5.14
CA TYR A 155 21.25 2.25 -4.45
C TYR A 155 20.16 2.45 -3.37
N ALA A 156 19.60 3.65 -3.22
CA ALA A 156 18.64 3.99 -2.16
C ALA A 156 17.19 3.47 -2.40
N SER A 157 16.99 2.48 -3.26
CA SER A 157 15.66 1.95 -3.63
C SER A 157 15.13 0.95 -2.57
N GLU A 158 14.74 1.48 -1.42
CA GLU A 158 14.31 0.73 -0.23
C GLU A 158 12.87 1.08 0.19
N ASN A 159 12.05 1.54 -0.75
CA ASN A 159 10.72 2.11 -0.46
C ASN A 159 9.69 1.61 -1.47
N SER A 160 8.44 1.46 -1.04
CA SER A 160 7.32 1.11 -1.93
C SER A 160 5.98 1.39 -1.27
N THR A 161 5.06 2.00 -1.98
CA THR A 161 3.64 2.01 -1.64
C THR A 161 2.90 1.05 -2.56
N LEU A 162 2.33 0.00 -1.98
CA LEU A 162 1.68 -1.07 -2.72
C LEU A 162 0.19 -1.03 -2.47
N GLY A 163 -0.61 -1.16 -3.53
CA GLY A 163 -2.05 -1.01 -3.43
C GLY A 163 -2.85 -2.01 -4.25
N VAL A 164 -4.04 -2.30 -3.77
CA VAL A 164 -5.13 -2.89 -4.55
C VAL A 164 -6.31 -1.95 -4.49
N ILE A 165 -6.88 -1.63 -5.65
CA ILE A 165 -8.21 -1.03 -5.75
C ILE A 165 -9.18 -2.06 -6.31
N ALA A 166 -10.38 -2.13 -5.75
CA ALA A 166 -11.40 -3.10 -6.14
C ALA A 166 -12.76 -2.43 -6.28
N THR A 167 -13.50 -2.80 -7.33
CA THR A 167 -14.86 -2.32 -7.57
C THR A 167 -15.81 -3.46 -7.94
N ASP A 168 -17.09 -3.26 -7.70
CA ASP A 168 -18.15 -4.13 -8.23
C ASP A 168 -18.64 -3.71 -9.63
N ALA A 169 -18.18 -2.58 -10.17
CA ALA A 169 -18.48 -2.18 -11.55
C ALA A 169 -17.97 -3.22 -12.57
N ALA A 170 -18.68 -3.32 -13.70
CA ALA A 170 -18.21 -4.10 -14.85
C ALA A 170 -17.20 -3.27 -15.65
N LEU A 171 -15.94 -3.72 -15.68
CA LEU A 171 -14.82 -3.07 -16.37
C LEU A 171 -14.10 -4.05 -17.29
N THR A 172 -13.59 -3.55 -18.42
CA THR A 172 -12.62 -4.28 -19.25
C THR A 172 -11.24 -4.30 -18.58
N LYS A 173 -10.28 -5.05 -19.14
CA LYS A 173 -8.89 -5.06 -18.64
C LYS A 173 -8.21 -3.72 -18.89
N GLU A 174 -8.52 -3.07 -20.01
CA GLU A 174 -8.07 -1.74 -20.39
C GLU A 174 -8.62 -0.68 -19.43
N ASP A 175 -9.90 -0.77 -19.07
CA ASP A 175 -10.51 0.12 -18.08
C ASP A 175 -9.90 -0.08 -16.69
N CYS A 176 -9.61 -1.32 -16.28
CA CYS A 176 -8.90 -1.59 -15.03
C CYS A 176 -7.50 -0.97 -15.03
N ALA A 177 -6.75 -1.11 -16.14
CA ALA A 177 -5.42 -0.48 -16.27
C ALA A 177 -5.52 1.05 -16.21
N ARG A 178 -6.53 1.65 -16.84
CA ARG A 178 -6.80 3.09 -16.75
C ARG A 178 -7.16 3.49 -15.32
N LEU A 179 -8.00 2.72 -14.64
CA LEU A 179 -8.44 2.98 -13.27
C LEU A 179 -7.24 2.93 -12.30
N ALA A 180 -6.37 1.93 -12.42
CA ALA A 180 -5.14 1.84 -11.64
C ALA A 180 -4.26 3.09 -11.85
N ALA A 181 -4.06 3.52 -13.10
CA ALA A 181 -3.28 4.72 -13.41
C ALA A 181 -3.90 5.99 -12.80
N MET A 182 -5.23 6.13 -12.82
CA MET A 182 -5.93 7.26 -12.18
C MET A 182 -5.76 7.24 -10.66
N ALA A 183 -5.75 6.06 -10.04
CA ALA A 183 -5.61 5.90 -8.60
C ALA A 183 -4.22 6.33 -8.06
N HIS A 184 -3.17 6.31 -8.89
CA HIS A 184 -1.86 6.89 -8.52
C HIS A 184 -1.97 8.40 -8.24
N ALA A 185 -2.97 9.11 -8.77
CA ALA A 185 -3.21 10.51 -8.38
C ALA A 185 -3.54 10.63 -6.89
N GLY A 186 -4.21 9.63 -6.32
CA GLY A 186 -4.50 9.60 -4.89
C GLY A 186 -3.23 9.41 -4.05
N MET A 187 -2.32 8.53 -4.48
CA MET A 187 -1.00 8.43 -3.87
C MET A 187 -0.25 9.76 -3.93
N ALA A 188 -0.27 10.45 -5.07
CA ALA A 188 0.42 11.74 -5.23
C ALA A 188 -0.18 12.89 -4.40
N ARG A 189 -1.45 12.82 -4.02
CA ARG A 189 -2.08 13.80 -3.12
C ARG A 189 -1.82 13.51 -1.65
N ALA A 190 -1.65 12.23 -1.30
CA ALA A 190 -1.44 11.80 0.07
C ALA A 190 0.03 11.53 0.43
N ILE A 191 0.95 11.43 -0.54
CA ILE A 191 2.36 11.09 -0.32
C ILE A 191 3.25 12.09 -1.06
N ARG A 192 4.24 12.66 -0.36
CA ARG A 192 5.07 13.75 -0.86
C ARG A 192 6.56 13.56 -0.54
N PRO A 193 7.43 13.35 -1.56
CA PRO A 193 7.12 12.93 -2.93
C PRO A 193 6.75 11.43 -3.00
N VAL A 194 6.25 11.01 -4.16
CA VAL A 194 5.90 9.62 -4.50
C VAL A 194 6.25 9.32 -5.96
N ASN A 195 6.24 8.05 -6.37
CA ASN A 195 6.65 7.58 -7.69
C ASN A 195 8.08 8.03 -8.04
N THR A 196 8.95 8.13 -7.04
CA THR A 196 10.34 8.52 -7.25
C THR A 196 11.17 7.32 -7.73
N PRO A 197 12.38 7.52 -8.28
CA PRO A 197 13.26 6.41 -8.66
C PRO A 197 13.67 5.48 -7.49
N VAL A 198 13.42 5.89 -6.24
CA VAL A 198 13.71 5.09 -5.04
C VAL A 198 12.47 4.40 -4.47
N ASP A 199 11.31 4.55 -5.12
CA ASP A 199 10.06 3.90 -4.76
C ASP A 199 9.67 2.82 -5.80
N GLY A 200 9.23 1.67 -5.31
CA GLY A 200 8.60 0.60 -6.08
C GLY A 200 7.08 0.67 -6.08
N ASP A 201 6.51 1.84 -6.32
CA ASP A 201 5.07 2.09 -6.16
C ASP A 201 4.22 1.37 -7.22
N ILE A 202 3.22 0.60 -6.78
CA ILE A 202 2.35 -0.21 -7.65
C ILE A 202 0.92 -0.25 -7.13
N ILE A 203 -0.07 -0.04 -8.02
CA ILE A 203 -1.49 -0.33 -7.76
C ILE A 203 -2.01 -1.40 -8.73
N PHE A 204 -2.64 -2.45 -8.18
CA PHE A 204 -3.44 -3.40 -8.95
C PHE A 204 -4.91 -3.02 -8.92
N ALA A 205 -5.60 -3.08 -10.06
CA ALA A 205 -7.05 -2.86 -10.13
C ALA A 205 -7.82 -4.16 -10.38
N LEU A 206 -8.89 -4.35 -9.62
CA LEU A 206 -9.80 -5.49 -9.69
C LEU A 206 -11.24 -4.98 -9.92
N ALA A 207 -11.98 -5.67 -10.79
CA ALA A 207 -13.39 -5.42 -11.04
C ALA A 207 -14.14 -6.75 -11.00
N THR A 208 -15.10 -6.89 -10.10
CA THR A 208 -15.86 -8.15 -9.97
C THR A 208 -17.00 -8.26 -10.99
N GLY A 209 -17.44 -7.14 -11.55
CA GLY A 209 -18.57 -7.09 -12.49
C GLY A 209 -19.91 -7.48 -11.88
N ALA A 210 -20.05 -7.42 -10.56
CA ALA A 210 -21.27 -7.82 -9.85
C ALA A 210 -22.38 -6.75 -9.91
N SER A 211 -22.04 -5.48 -10.16
CA SER A 211 -23.00 -4.40 -10.28
C SER A 211 -23.62 -4.34 -11.68
N ALA A 212 -24.93 -4.10 -11.73
CA ALA A 212 -25.67 -3.86 -12.97
C ALA A 212 -25.78 -2.36 -13.31
N ALA A 213 -25.23 -1.47 -12.49
CA ALA A 213 -25.25 -0.03 -12.75
C ALA A 213 -24.33 0.32 -13.93
N GLU A 214 -24.69 1.37 -14.67
CA GLU A 214 -23.82 1.90 -15.73
C GLU A 214 -22.49 2.41 -15.14
N THR A 215 -21.40 2.05 -15.81
CA THR A 215 -20.06 2.47 -15.43
C THR A 215 -19.74 3.84 -16.01
N ASP A 216 -19.49 4.81 -15.14
CA ASP A 216 -18.80 6.06 -15.49
C ASP A 216 -17.35 5.99 -14.99
N LEU A 217 -16.40 5.80 -15.91
CA LEU A 217 -14.98 5.66 -15.57
C LEU A 217 -14.37 6.95 -14.99
N VAL A 218 -14.91 8.13 -15.34
CA VAL A 218 -14.47 9.40 -14.77
C VAL A 218 -14.88 9.48 -13.30
N GLN A 219 -16.15 9.18 -13.00
CA GLN A 219 -16.65 9.11 -11.63
C GLN A 219 -15.86 8.08 -10.82
N LEU A 220 -15.71 6.86 -11.36
CA LEU A 220 -15.06 5.76 -10.65
C LEU A 220 -13.57 6.03 -10.40
N GLY A 221 -12.83 6.54 -11.39
CA GLY A 221 -11.42 6.88 -11.21
C GLY A 221 -11.19 8.09 -10.31
N THR A 222 -12.13 9.04 -10.25
CA THR A 222 -12.10 10.13 -9.27
C THR A 222 -12.25 9.60 -7.85
N LEU A 223 -13.21 8.69 -7.63
CA LEU A 223 -13.38 8.02 -6.35
C LEU A 223 -12.20 7.10 -6.04
N ALA A 224 -11.51 6.54 -7.05
CA ALA A 224 -10.35 5.67 -6.83
C ALA A 224 -9.21 6.43 -6.21
N ALA A 225 -8.91 7.61 -6.75
CA ALA A 225 -7.92 8.51 -6.17
C ALA A 225 -8.28 8.87 -4.72
N ARG A 226 -9.55 9.22 -4.45
CA ARG A 226 -10.01 9.56 -3.09
C ARG A 226 -9.95 8.37 -2.11
N ALA A 227 -10.31 7.17 -2.56
CA ALA A 227 -10.20 5.96 -1.75
C ALA A 227 -8.73 5.68 -1.40
N VAL A 228 -7.82 5.83 -2.36
CA VAL A 228 -6.38 5.67 -2.13
C VAL A 228 -5.84 6.72 -1.16
N GLU A 229 -6.20 7.99 -1.33
CA GLU A 229 -5.87 9.08 -0.40
C GLU A 229 -6.21 8.72 1.05
N ARG A 230 -7.47 8.34 1.26
CA ARG A 230 -7.98 7.97 2.59
C ARG A 230 -7.32 6.72 3.14
N ALA A 231 -7.10 5.70 2.31
CA ALA A 231 -6.44 4.46 2.71
C ALA A 231 -4.99 4.71 3.13
N VAL A 232 -4.24 5.56 2.41
CA VAL A 232 -2.87 5.94 2.76
C VAL A 232 -2.82 6.67 4.11
N VAL A 233 -3.70 7.66 4.33
CA VAL A 233 -3.77 8.38 5.60
C VAL A 233 -4.14 7.43 6.75
N ARG A 234 -5.09 6.52 6.53
CA ARG A 234 -5.47 5.52 7.55
C ARG A 234 -4.34 4.57 7.89
N ALA A 235 -3.51 4.19 6.92
CA ALA A 235 -2.39 3.28 7.14
C ALA A 235 -1.43 3.80 8.21
N VAL A 236 -1.11 5.10 8.19
CA VAL A 236 -0.20 5.71 9.17
C VAL A 236 -0.90 6.09 10.49
N GLN A 237 -2.20 6.39 10.45
CA GLN A 237 -2.98 6.73 11.65
C GLN A 237 -3.29 5.51 12.53
N THR A 238 -3.46 4.35 11.92
CA THR A 238 -3.77 3.08 12.60
C THR A 238 -2.53 2.27 12.95
N ALA A 239 -1.36 2.69 12.48
CA ALA A 239 -0.08 2.07 12.78
C ALA A 239 0.27 2.14 14.28
N THR A 240 0.97 1.12 14.76
CA THR A 240 1.53 1.05 16.11
C THR A 240 3.05 0.91 16.04
N GLY A 241 3.78 1.50 16.99
CA GLY A 241 5.25 1.43 17.02
C GLY A 241 5.78 -0.01 16.99
N LEU A 242 6.87 -0.23 16.25
CA LEU A 242 7.52 -1.54 16.14
C LEU A 242 9.04 -1.40 16.02
N ALA A 243 9.78 -2.29 16.71
CA ALA A 243 11.24 -2.40 16.62
C ALA A 243 12.00 -1.06 16.80
N GLY A 244 11.50 -0.18 17.67
CA GLY A 244 12.11 1.12 17.98
C GLY A 244 11.72 2.26 17.03
N VAL A 245 10.91 2.00 16.00
CA VAL A 245 10.31 3.03 15.14
C VAL A 245 8.91 3.34 15.68
N PRO A 246 8.62 4.58 16.11
CA PRO A 246 7.31 4.93 16.66
C PRO A 246 6.27 5.11 15.57
N SER A 247 4.99 5.02 15.93
CA SER A 247 3.90 5.49 15.09
C SER A 247 3.80 7.03 15.06
N ALA A 248 3.00 7.56 14.15
CA ALA A 248 2.71 8.99 14.10
C ALA A 248 2.04 9.49 15.39
N SER A 249 1.14 8.69 15.98
CA SER A 249 0.45 9.04 17.24
C SER A 249 1.36 8.97 18.47
N GLU A 250 2.44 8.20 18.39
CA GLU A 250 3.49 8.13 19.41
C GLU A 250 4.52 9.28 19.27
N TRP A 251 4.50 10.03 18.16
CA TRP A 251 5.37 11.17 17.87
C TRP A 251 4.60 12.48 17.54
N PRO A 252 3.61 12.90 18.36
CA PRO A 252 2.80 14.08 18.06
C PRO A 252 3.66 15.35 18.15
N SER A 253 3.34 16.38 17.35
CA SER A 253 3.88 17.73 17.56
C SER A 253 3.49 18.23 18.96
N ALA A 254 4.36 19.05 19.57
CA ALA A 254 4.04 19.78 20.79
C ALA A 254 2.85 20.73 20.62
#